data_AF-K9PZX2-F1
#
_entry.id   AF-K9PZX2-F1
#
_cell.length_a   1.000
_cell.length_b   1.000
_cell.length_c   1.000
_cell.angle_alpha   90.00
_cell.angle_beta   90.00
_cell.angle_gamma   90.00
#
_symmetry.space_group_name_H-M   'P 1'
#
loop_
_entity.id
_entity.type
_entity.pdbx_description
1 polymer ?
#
loop_
_entity_poly.entity_id
_entity_poly.type
_entity_poly.pdbx_seq_one_letter_code
_entity_poly.pdbx_strand_id
1 'polypeptide(L)'
;MFLNKWIDRIGDWNPQLFRELKGRLTRKSIGLMVLVSGIIQSLVYFSFSSSLPYSGQNTHHYCVGTAPANWDPEHYLYSNQNWCLTDSLGNITSLNWPLWWTEMFISIALLGFFGILIGGTYLLIQDLSKEQRQGTLNFVTLTPQSALAIALGKIMGVPTFIYGMIAFALPLHLWAGLKGAIPLHLIMLFYGVLAACCLFAFSGAILYALVGKGGSALKSWLASGALFYFSSMTTMFIMHETPHVANMMDGVTLLNPTHLLHYLVQATAVADQVDWFRYDSLGEITFYGVPAWNSVLGATLAHLMIYGVGTYWFAQAFKRKFHNAQGTLISKSQSYWLTASLVTISLGFTVQEPYTYSSDYNNWLMNFGMLAISGVLYILVLTTALSPSFQSIQDWTRYQGKHSWREWLFGERSPAIWAIALNTVIGFLPIILAGFVVIEKQYYLEFTIGLVMQGLMAILLAAIGMRFLLSRHRKRAIFAATIVLSCIFLPLMIFAFGSINPEFNPAPWLWTITPVVVTQFAGPATLIANLMGQIVAITVINQIIQQRLHQIGSSELKQLLASTPESATS
;
A
#
# COMPACT_ATOMS: atom_id res chain seq x y z
N MET A 1 -33.92 -14.86 26.29
CA MET A 1 -33.23 -16.17 26.27
C MET A 1 -32.34 -16.36 25.03
N PHE A 2 -32.81 -16.02 23.82
CA PHE A 2 -32.02 -16.18 22.58
C PHE A 2 -30.79 -15.24 22.51
N LEU A 3 -30.94 -13.97 22.89
CA LEU A 3 -29.84 -12.99 22.89
C LEU A 3 -28.68 -13.38 23.83
N ASN A 4 -29.00 -13.94 25.02
CA ASN A 4 -27.98 -14.39 25.97
C ASN A 4 -27.17 -15.57 25.40
N LYS A 5 -27.83 -16.55 24.77
CA LYS A 5 -27.13 -17.67 24.11
C LYS A 5 -26.20 -17.21 22.96
N TRP A 6 -26.59 -16.19 22.20
CA TRP A 6 -25.74 -15.61 21.16
C TRP A 6 -24.54 -14.87 21.72
N ILE A 7 -24.74 -14.14 22.82
CA ILE A 7 -23.68 -13.43 23.53
C ILE A 7 -22.67 -14.42 24.11
N ASP A 8 -23.14 -15.48 24.77
CA ASP A 8 -22.29 -16.54 25.33
C ASP A 8 -21.47 -17.22 24.22
N ARG A 9 -22.10 -17.51 23.08
CA ARG A 9 -21.44 -18.14 21.92
C ARG A 9 -20.36 -17.26 21.28
N ILE A 10 -20.56 -15.95 21.20
CA ILE A 10 -19.53 -15.01 20.74
C ILE A 10 -18.39 -14.92 21.75
N GLY A 11 -18.72 -14.92 23.04
CA GLY A 11 -17.75 -14.98 24.14
C GLY A 11 -16.86 -16.22 24.06
N ASP A 12 -17.45 -17.38 23.82
CA ASP A 12 -16.72 -18.65 23.68
C ASP A 12 -15.88 -18.71 22.40
N TRP A 13 -16.38 -18.13 21.29
CA TRP A 13 -15.67 -18.15 20.01
C TRP A 13 -14.47 -17.20 19.99
N ASN A 14 -14.64 -15.96 20.46
CA ASN A 14 -13.56 -14.98 20.54
C ASN A 14 -13.78 -14.03 21.73
N PRO A 15 -13.20 -14.34 22.91
CA PRO A 15 -13.38 -13.51 24.10
C PRO A 15 -12.86 -12.09 23.91
N GLN A 16 -11.83 -11.89 23.07
CA GLN A 16 -11.30 -10.57 22.75
C GLN A 16 -12.33 -9.74 21.99
N LEU A 17 -13.01 -10.32 20.99
CA LEU A 17 -14.12 -9.66 20.28
C LEU A 17 -15.23 -9.28 21.26
N PHE A 18 -15.65 -10.22 22.11
CA PHE A 18 -16.70 -9.96 23.09
C PHE A 18 -16.35 -8.79 24.02
N ARG A 19 -15.10 -8.73 24.49
CA ARG A 19 -14.58 -7.61 25.31
C ARG A 19 -14.72 -6.27 24.59
N GLU A 20 -14.32 -6.18 23.32
CA GLU A 20 -14.41 -4.95 22.54
C GLU A 20 -15.86 -4.54 22.26
N LEU A 21 -16.71 -5.50 21.84
CA LEU A 21 -18.14 -5.25 21.58
C LEU A 21 -18.85 -4.74 22.84
N LYS A 22 -18.66 -5.41 23.98
CA LYS A 22 -19.27 -5.01 25.25
C LYS A 22 -18.84 -3.62 25.70
N GLY A 23 -17.58 -3.25 25.49
CA GLY A 23 -17.06 -1.93 25.83
C GLY A 23 -17.55 -0.81 24.91
N ARG A 24 -17.89 -1.12 23.65
CA ARG A 24 -18.16 -0.11 22.61
C ARG A 24 -19.63 -0.01 22.20
N LEU A 25 -20.44 -1.07 22.34
CA LEU A 25 -21.88 -1.10 22.05
C LEU A 25 -22.72 -0.75 23.27
N THR A 26 -22.63 0.50 23.72
CA THR A 26 -23.50 1.06 24.74
C THR A 26 -24.76 1.67 24.11
N ARG A 27 -25.85 1.83 24.86
CA ARG A 27 -27.07 2.51 24.35
C ARG A 27 -26.75 3.90 23.78
N LYS A 28 -25.84 4.64 24.42
CA LYS A 28 -25.40 5.97 23.97
C LYS A 28 -24.66 5.91 22.63
N SER A 29 -23.74 4.97 22.47
CA SER A 29 -23.00 4.83 21.21
C SER A 29 -23.87 4.33 20.08
N ILE A 30 -24.82 3.41 20.33
CA ILE A 30 -25.81 3.00 19.32
C ILE A 30 -26.66 4.20 18.88
N GLY A 31 -27.18 4.98 19.83
CA GLY A 31 -27.93 6.20 19.51
C GLY A 31 -27.12 7.20 18.67
N LEU A 32 -25.83 7.35 18.98
CA LEU A 32 -24.93 8.20 18.19
C LEU A 32 -24.66 7.63 16.78
N MET A 33 -24.48 6.31 16.63
CA MET A 33 -24.31 5.67 15.33
C MET A 33 -25.53 5.92 14.43
N VAL A 34 -26.74 5.75 14.97
CA VAL A 34 -28.00 6.01 14.25
C VAL A 34 -28.09 7.48 13.86
N LEU A 35 -27.83 8.40 14.80
CA LEU A 35 -27.90 9.84 14.56
C LEU A 35 -26.93 10.28 13.46
N VAL A 36 -25.65 9.91 13.58
CA VAL A 36 -24.61 10.32 12.62
C VAL A 36 -24.86 9.69 11.25
N SER A 37 -25.20 8.40 11.20
CA SER A 37 -25.53 7.74 9.94
C SER A 37 -26.77 8.37 9.28
N GLY A 38 -27.81 8.67 10.07
CA GLY A 38 -29.00 9.36 9.57
C GLY A 38 -28.70 10.74 9.00
N ILE A 39 -27.89 11.55 9.70
CA ILE A 39 -27.48 12.88 9.22
C ILE A 39 -26.73 12.77 7.88
N ILE A 40 -25.73 11.89 7.79
CA ILE A 40 -24.95 11.72 6.55
C ILE A 40 -25.84 11.25 5.41
N GLN A 41 -26.71 10.26 5.65
CA GLN A 41 -27.65 9.77 4.64
C GLN A 41 -28.63 10.86 4.18
N SER A 42 -29.18 11.66 5.11
CA SER A 42 -30.04 12.80 4.79
C SER A 42 -29.30 13.86 3.97
N LEU A 43 -28.05 14.19 4.32
CA LEU A 43 -27.25 15.16 3.56
C LEU A 43 -27.00 14.68 2.13
N VAL A 44 -26.64 13.40 1.94
CA VAL A 44 -26.48 12.83 0.60
C VAL A 44 -27.79 12.87 -0.18
N TYR A 45 -28.88 12.40 0.42
CA TYR A 45 -30.20 12.38 -0.22
C TYR A 45 -30.67 13.78 -0.63
N PHE A 46 -30.53 14.78 0.27
CA PHE A 46 -30.91 16.16 -0.02
C PHE A 46 -29.99 16.80 -1.05
N SER A 47 -28.69 16.50 -1.04
CA SER A 47 -27.75 16.95 -2.07
C SER A 47 -28.21 16.48 -3.45
N PHE A 48 -28.48 15.18 -3.61
CA PHE A 48 -28.97 14.61 -4.87
C PHE A 48 -30.37 15.11 -5.25
N SER A 49 -31.25 15.32 -4.27
CA SER A 49 -32.59 15.88 -4.51
C SER A 49 -32.52 17.34 -4.98
N SER A 50 -31.55 18.11 -4.50
CA SER A 50 -31.33 19.49 -4.92
C SER A 50 -30.76 19.61 -6.34
N SER A 51 -30.17 18.52 -6.85
CA SER A 51 -29.65 18.42 -8.22
C SER A 51 -30.71 17.95 -9.24
N LEU A 52 -31.97 17.86 -8.85
CA LEU A 52 -33.07 17.58 -9.78
C LEU A 52 -33.44 18.85 -10.57
N PRO A 53 -33.89 18.71 -11.83
CA PRO A 53 -34.28 19.85 -12.65
C PRO A 53 -35.49 20.58 -12.05
N TYR A 54 -35.55 21.88 -12.28
CA TYR A 54 -36.65 22.75 -11.85
C TYR A 54 -37.55 23.17 -13.03
N SER A 55 -38.78 23.60 -12.73
CA SER A 55 -39.74 24.04 -13.74
C SER A 55 -39.17 25.18 -14.62
N GLY A 56 -39.22 25.01 -15.94
CA GLY A 56 -38.69 25.97 -16.91
C GLY A 56 -37.29 25.65 -17.44
N GLN A 57 -36.65 24.59 -16.95
CA GLN A 57 -35.39 24.09 -17.49
C GLN A 57 -35.63 23.17 -18.71
N ASN A 58 -35.01 23.49 -19.83
CA ASN A 58 -35.21 22.75 -21.10
C ASN A 58 -34.36 21.48 -21.20
N THR A 59 -33.15 21.50 -20.62
CA THR A 59 -32.20 20.39 -20.67
C THR A 59 -31.59 20.12 -19.31
N HIS A 60 -31.42 18.84 -18.97
CA HIS A 60 -30.80 18.41 -17.71
C HIS A 60 -30.25 16.99 -17.83
N HIS A 61 -29.17 16.69 -17.08
CA HIS A 61 -28.54 15.36 -17.00
C HIS A 61 -29.55 14.23 -16.78
N TYR A 62 -30.37 14.35 -15.73
CA TYR A 62 -31.43 13.40 -15.39
C TYR A 62 -32.68 13.40 -16.28
N CYS A 63 -32.75 14.16 -17.37
CA CYS A 63 -33.90 14.09 -18.26
C CYS A 63 -33.75 12.96 -19.30
N VAL A 64 -34.84 12.54 -19.97
CA VAL A 64 -34.81 11.47 -21.00
C VAL A 64 -35.50 11.86 -22.31
N GLY A 65 -35.96 13.10 -22.44
CA GLY A 65 -36.64 13.59 -23.64
C GLY A 65 -35.66 13.88 -24.79
N THR A 66 -36.21 13.86 -26.00
CA THR A 66 -35.51 14.26 -27.23
C THR A 66 -35.78 15.73 -27.55
N ALA A 67 -34.92 16.32 -28.38
CA ALA A 67 -35.11 17.70 -28.84
C ALA A 67 -36.49 17.90 -29.51
N PRO A 68 -37.14 19.06 -29.34
CA PRO A 68 -38.37 19.41 -30.03
C PRO A 68 -38.19 19.39 -31.57
N ALA A 69 -39.24 19.07 -32.31
CA ALA A 69 -39.19 18.93 -33.78
C ALA A 69 -38.80 20.22 -34.54
N ASN A 70 -38.85 21.38 -33.88
CA ASN A 70 -38.49 22.70 -34.41
C ASN A 70 -37.10 23.18 -33.96
N TRP A 71 -36.29 22.31 -33.38
CA TRP A 71 -34.95 22.64 -32.90
C TRP A 71 -33.91 22.47 -34.02
N ASP A 72 -33.18 23.55 -34.33
CA ASP A 72 -32.13 23.59 -35.36
C ASP A 72 -30.79 23.06 -34.80
N PRO A 73 -30.28 21.92 -35.29
CA PRO A 73 -29.03 21.34 -34.81
C PRO A 73 -27.78 22.15 -35.18
N GLU A 74 -27.84 23.04 -36.17
CA GLU A 74 -26.65 23.72 -36.72
C GLU A 74 -26.13 24.87 -35.84
N HIS A 75 -26.94 25.35 -34.88
CA HIS A 75 -26.60 26.55 -34.09
C HIS A 75 -25.80 26.28 -32.80
N TYR A 76 -25.74 25.04 -32.32
CA TYR A 76 -25.07 24.70 -31.05
C TYR A 76 -24.26 23.40 -31.18
N LEU A 77 -22.94 23.56 -31.40
CA LEU A 77 -21.96 22.50 -31.69
C LEU A 77 -21.73 21.44 -30.59
N TYR A 78 -22.46 21.46 -29.47
CA TYR A 78 -22.29 20.50 -28.39
C TYR A 78 -23.59 20.32 -27.60
N SER A 79 -24.38 19.29 -27.91
CA SER A 79 -25.59 19.02 -27.15
C SER A 79 -25.96 17.53 -27.15
N ASN A 80 -25.13 16.69 -26.51
CA ASN A 80 -25.61 15.47 -25.85
C ASN A 80 -26.44 15.84 -24.60
N GLN A 81 -27.41 16.74 -24.74
CA GLN A 81 -28.22 17.21 -23.62
C GLN A 81 -29.60 16.56 -23.68
N ASN A 82 -29.95 15.82 -22.63
CA ASN A 82 -31.26 15.22 -22.50
C ASN A 82 -32.31 16.30 -22.21
N TRP A 83 -33.43 16.28 -22.94
CA TRP A 83 -34.48 17.29 -22.83
C TRP A 83 -35.51 16.92 -21.77
N CYS A 84 -36.00 17.92 -21.04
CA CYS A 84 -37.02 17.73 -20.02
C CYS A 84 -38.42 17.93 -20.63
N LEU A 85 -39.23 16.88 -20.65
CA LEU A 85 -40.63 16.95 -21.07
C LEU A 85 -41.49 17.44 -19.91
N THR A 86 -42.32 18.44 -20.17
CA THR A 86 -43.27 18.99 -19.21
C THR A 86 -44.70 18.57 -19.53
N ASP A 87 -45.50 18.34 -18.49
CA ASP A 87 -46.95 18.20 -18.63
C ASP A 87 -47.62 19.56 -18.88
N SER A 88 -48.93 19.55 -19.14
CA SER A 88 -49.74 20.77 -19.31
C SER A 88 -49.77 21.71 -18.09
N LEU A 89 -49.28 21.24 -16.93
CA LEU A 89 -49.17 22.01 -15.69
C LEU A 89 -47.75 22.56 -15.48
N GLY A 90 -46.81 22.29 -16.40
CA GLY A 90 -45.41 22.70 -16.32
C GLY A 90 -44.51 21.76 -15.49
N ASN A 91 -45.01 20.63 -14.99
CA ASN A 91 -44.21 19.67 -14.23
C ASN A 91 -43.40 18.78 -15.16
N ILE A 92 -42.15 18.51 -14.79
CA ILE A 92 -41.27 17.63 -15.55
C ILE A 92 -41.70 16.17 -15.32
N THR A 93 -42.05 15.44 -16.38
CA THR A 93 -42.51 14.04 -16.32
C THR A 93 -41.45 13.03 -16.74
N SER A 94 -40.39 13.47 -17.43
CA SER A 94 -39.37 12.59 -18.04
C SER A 94 -38.06 12.58 -17.24
N LEU A 95 -38.07 12.01 -16.04
CA LEU A 95 -36.86 11.86 -15.20
C LEU A 95 -36.27 10.45 -15.29
N ASN A 96 -34.96 10.38 -15.48
CA ASN A 96 -34.15 9.18 -15.42
C ASN A 96 -33.88 8.80 -13.95
N TRP A 97 -34.88 8.21 -13.29
CA TRP A 97 -34.73 7.70 -11.93
C TRP A 97 -33.60 6.67 -11.78
N PRO A 98 -33.43 5.69 -12.70
CA PRO A 98 -32.30 4.78 -12.64
C PRO A 98 -30.94 5.48 -12.57
N LEU A 99 -30.69 6.50 -13.40
CA LEU A 99 -29.46 7.29 -13.37
C LEU A 99 -29.25 7.98 -12.02
N TRP A 100 -30.28 8.65 -11.50
CA TRP A 100 -30.23 9.34 -10.21
C TRP A 100 -29.91 8.39 -9.05
N TRP A 101 -30.55 7.22 -9.02
CA TRP A 101 -30.28 6.20 -7.99
C TRP A 101 -28.89 5.56 -8.14
N THR A 102 -28.40 5.36 -9.36
CA THR A 102 -27.04 4.84 -9.63
C THR A 102 -25.97 5.82 -9.16
N GLU A 103 -26.08 7.11 -9.44
CA GLU A 103 -25.10 8.10 -8.99
C GLU A 103 -25.10 8.28 -7.46
N MET A 104 -26.28 8.20 -6.83
CA MET A 104 -26.38 8.17 -5.38
C MET A 104 -25.76 6.90 -4.79
N PHE A 105 -25.95 5.74 -5.44
CA PHE A 105 -25.30 4.49 -5.06
C PHE A 105 -23.77 4.63 -5.07
N ILE A 106 -23.18 5.13 -6.17
CA ILE A 106 -21.72 5.33 -6.29
C ILE A 106 -21.22 6.29 -5.20
N SER A 107 -21.95 7.38 -4.94
CA SER A 107 -21.56 8.37 -3.93
C SER A 107 -21.56 7.80 -2.51
N ILE A 108 -22.59 7.05 -2.15
CA ILE A 108 -22.66 6.35 -0.85
C ILE A 108 -21.56 5.28 -0.77
N ALA A 109 -21.28 4.56 -1.86
CA ALA A 109 -20.20 3.56 -1.92
C ALA A 109 -18.83 4.18 -1.63
N LEU A 110 -18.51 5.32 -2.25
CA LEU A 110 -17.26 6.05 -2.04
C LEU A 110 -17.15 6.59 -0.61
N LEU A 111 -18.21 7.21 -0.08
CA LEU A 111 -18.25 7.67 1.31
C LEU A 111 -18.07 6.51 2.29
N GLY A 112 -18.73 5.39 2.03
CA GLY A 112 -18.61 4.16 2.81
C GLY A 112 -17.19 3.60 2.78
N PHE A 113 -16.57 3.54 1.59
CA PHE A 113 -15.19 3.11 1.38
C PHE A 113 -14.19 3.95 2.18
N PHE A 114 -14.22 5.28 2.03
CA PHE A 114 -13.33 6.16 2.80
C PHE A 114 -13.62 6.09 4.30
N GLY A 115 -14.89 6.09 4.70
CA GLY A 115 -15.31 6.04 6.10
C GLY A 115 -14.84 4.77 6.81
N ILE A 116 -15.03 3.60 6.21
CA ILE A 116 -14.61 2.31 6.79
C ILE A 116 -13.09 2.18 6.81
N LEU A 117 -12.43 2.48 5.69
CA LEU A 117 -11.01 2.18 5.51
C LEU A 117 -10.15 3.10 6.37
N ILE A 118 -10.42 4.40 6.33
CA ILE A 118 -9.62 5.41 7.05
C ILE A 118 -9.99 5.43 8.52
N GLY A 119 -11.29 5.49 8.82
CA GLY A 119 -11.76 5.55 10.19
C GLY A 119 -11.41 4.27 10.96
N GLY A 120 -11.56 3.09 10.33
CA GLY A 120 -11.19 1.82 10.95
C GLY A 120 -9.69 1.71 11.21
N THR A 121 -8.86 2.11 10.24
CA THR A 121 -7.39 2.15 10.38
C THR A 121 -6.98 3.08 11.52
N TYR A 122 -7.55 4.29 11.59
CA TYR A 122 -7.28 5.25 12.66
C TYR A 122 -7.61 4.68 14.03
N LEU A 123 -8.82 4.13 14.20
CA LEU A 123 -9.29 3.59 15.47
C LEU A 123 -8.43 2.41 15.95
N LEU A 124 -8.07 1.49 15.04
CA LEU A 124 -7.22 0.34 15.36
C LEU A 124 -5.83 0.76 15.84
N ILE A 125 -5.19 1.70 15.12
CA ILE A 125 -3.85 2.17 15.49
C ILE A 125 -3.91 2.92 16.81
N GLN A 126 -4.90 3.78 16.99
CA GLN A 126 -5.05 4.57 18.20
C GLN A 126 -5.29 3.67 19.42
N ASP A 127 -6.17 2.69 19.31
CA ASP A 127 -6.51 1.72 20.35
C ASP A 127 -5.27 0.91 20.77
N LEU A 128 -4.66 0.20 19.82
CA LEU A 128 -3.57 -0.72 20.11
C LEU A 128 -2.29 0.01 20.54
N SER A 129 -2.00 1.18 19.95
CA SER A 129 -0.87 2.00 20.38
C SER A 129 -1.08 2.56 21.79
N LYS A 130 -2.32 2.88 22.17
CA LYS A 130 -2.66 3.32 23.53
C LYS A 130 -2.51 2.18 24.53
N GLU A 131 -3.02 0.99 24.21
CA GLU A 131 -2.86 -0.20 25.05
C GLU A 131 -1.39 -0.56 25.28
N GLN A 132 -0.56 -0.49 24.22
CA GLN A 132 0.89 -0.73 24.29
C GLN A 132 1.59 0.29 25.20
N ARG A 133 1.21 1.57 25.11
CA ARG A 133 1.77 2.64 25.94
C ARG A 133 1.40 2.51 27.41
N GLN A 134 0.18 2.08 27.69
CA GLN A 134 -0.33 1.87 29.04
C GLN A 134 0.16 0.55 29.66
N GLY A 135 0.90 -0.28 28.91
CA GLY A 135 1.39 -1.59 29.36
C GLY A 135 0.31 -2.68 29.40
N THR A 136 -0.94 -2.34 29.11
CA THR A 136 -2.08 -3.29 29.15
C THR A 136 -1.98 -4.38 28.08
N LEU A 137 -1.29 -4.12 26.97
CA LEU A 137 -1.02 -5.11 25.93
C LEU A 137 -0.23 -6.32 26.47
N ASN A 138 0.65 -6.12 27.46
CA ASN A 138 1.43 -7.21 28.05
C ASN A 138 0.53 -8.23 28.77
N PHE A 139 -0.57 -7.79 29.38
CA PHE A 139 -1.53 -8.72 29.99
C PHE A 139 -2.23 -9.55 28.93
N VAL A 140 -2.58 -8.94 27.80
CA VAL A 140 -3.22 -9.64 26.67
C VAL A 140 -2.25 -10.67 26.06
N THR A 141 -0.96 -10.37 25.97
CA THR A 141 0.06 -11.31 25.47
C THR A 141 0.28 -12.53 26.37
N LEU A 142 -0.10 -12.45 27.65
CA LEU A 142 0.00 -13.57 28.60
C LEU A 142 -1.23 -14.48 28.58
N THR A 143 -2.30 -14.10 27.86
CA THR A 143 -3.49 -14.94 27.73
C THR A 143 -3.20 -16.15 26.84
N PRO A 144 -3.88 -17.30 27.05
CA PRO A 144 -3.68 -18.50 26.25
C PRO A 144 -4.21 -18.39 24.81
N GLN A 145 -4.74 -17.23 24.40
CA GLN A 145 -5.29 -17.04 23.06
C GLN A 145 -4.17 -16.88 22.02
N SER A 146 -4.42 -17.39 20.83
CA SER A 146 -3.50 -17.15 19.71
C SER A 146 -3.46 -15.67 19.35
N ALA A 147 -2.28 -15.16 18.96
CA ALA A 147 -2.12 -13.79 18.50
C ALA A 147 -3.09 -13.43 17.36
N LEU A 148 -3.36 -14.37 16.45
CA LEU A 148 -4.30 -14.14 15.34
C LEU A 148 -5.75 -14.02 15.82
N ALA A 149 -6.17 -14.82 16.81
CA ALA A 149 -7.51 -14.67 17.39
C ALA A 149 -7.69 -13.30 18.07
N ILE A 150 -6.66 -12.82 18.76
CA ILE A 150 -6.64 -11.48 19.37
C ILE A 150 -6.69 -10.38 18.30
N ALA A 151 -5.88 -10.51 17.25
CA ALA A 151 -5.87 -9.57 16.13
C ALA A 151 -7.25 -9.51 15.47
N LEU A 152 -7.83 -10.66 15.09
CA LEU A 152 -9.16 -10.74 14.50
C LEU A 152 -10.24 -10.17 15.42
N GLY A 153 -10.16 -10.46 16.71
CA GLY A 153 -11.08 -9.89 17.70
C GLY A 153 -11.01 -8.36 17.76
N LYS A 154 -9.81 -7.79 17.62
CA LYS A 154 -9.64 -6.33 17.51
C LYS A 154 -10.10 -5.78 16.17
N ILE A 155 -9.79 -6.43 15.05
CA ILE A 155 -10.23 -6.01 13.71
C ILE A 155 -11.76 -5.91 13.68
N MET A 156 -12.47 -6.92 14.18
CA MET A 156 -13.93 -6.93 14.19
C MET A 156 -14.55 -6.04 15.29
N GLY A 157 -13.86 -5.88 16.42
CA GLY A 157 -14.42 -5.24 17.62
C GLY A 157 -14.06 -3.77 17.82
N VAL A 158 -12.89 -3.29 17.37
CA VAL A 158 -12.46 -1.91 17.62
C VAL A 158 -13.22 -0.90 16.74
N PRO A 159 -13.36 -1.12 15.43
CA PRO A 159 -14.10 -0.22 14.54
C PRO A 159 -15.63 -0.41 14.58
N THR A 160 -16.19 -1.09 15.59
CA THR A 160 -17.63 -1.41 15.63
C THR A 160 -18.53 -0.18 15.52
N PHE A 161 -18.09 0.99 16.00
CA PHE A 161 -18.83 2.24 15.80
C PHE A 161 -19.04 2.55 14.31
N ILE A 162 -17.99 2.38 13.49
CA ILE A 162 -18.04 2.62 12.05
C ILE A 162 -18.84 1.52 11.35
N TYR A 163 -18.65 0.25 11.74
CA TYR A 163 -19.47 -0.85 11.23
C TYR A 163 -20.95 -0.63 11.49
N GLY A 164 -21.32 -0.10 12.66
CA GLY A 164 -22.69 0.28 12.99
C GLY A 164 -23.23 1.37 12.08
N MET A 165 -22.47 2.46 11.86
CA MET A 165 -22.89 3.53 10.94
C MET A 165 -23.14 3.02 9.52
N ILE A 166 -22.27 2.12 9.02
CA ILE A 166 -22.39 1.52 7.69
C ILE A 166 -23.57 0.55 7.65
N ALA A 167 -23.77 -0.26 8.69
CA ALA A 167 -24.93 -1.14 8.79
C ALA A 167 -26.25 -0.36 8.71
N PHE A 168 -26.32 0.84 9.30
CA PHE A 168 -27.48 1.73 9.18
C PHE A 168 -27.59 2.45 7.83
N ALA A 169 -26.49 2.60 7.08
CA ALA A 169 -26.49 3.16 5.72
C ALA A 169 -26.78 2.11 4.64
N LEU A 170 -26.58 0.82 4.96
CA LEU A 170 -26.76 -0.31 4.05
C LEU A 170 -28.17 -0.36 3.42
N PRO A 171 -29.28 -0.10 4.14
CA PRO A 171 -30.61 -0.13 3.53
C PRO A 171 -30.77 0.88 2.39
N LEU A 172 -30.33 2.12 2.59
CA LEU A 172 -30.38 3.16 1.55
C LEU A 172 -29.46 2.81 0.39
N HIS A 173 -28.25 2.32 0.68
CA HIS A 173 -27.28 1.93 -0.34
C HIS A 173 -27.81 0.77 -1.21
N LEU A 174 -28.36 -0.29 -0.60
CA LEU A 174 -28.98 -1.40 -1.32
C LEU A 174 -30.20 -0.94 -2.13
N TRP A 175 -31.05 -0.10 -1.54
CA TRP A 175 -32.21 0.45 -2.24
C TRP A 175 -31.79 1.25 -3.47
N ALA A 176 -30.77 2.10 -3.35
CA ALA A 176 -30.23 2.87 -4.46
C ALA A 176 -29.68 1.96 -5.56
N GLY A 177 -28.91 0.93 -5.22
CA GLY A 177 -28.42 -0.02 -6.22
C GLY A 177 -29.55 -0.77 -6.95
N LEU A 178 -30.56 -1.25 -6.23
CA LEU A 178 -31.70 -1.95 -6.82
C LEU A 178 -32.55 -1.03 -7.70
N LYS A 179 -32.75 0.23 -7.32
CA LYS A 179 -33.48 1.23 -8.12
C LYS A 179 -32.67 1.77 -9.30
N GLY A 180 -31.35 1.74 -9.21
CA GLY A 180 -30.43 1.95 -10.34
C GLY A 180 -30.32 0.74 -11.29
N ALA A 181 -31.09 -0.32 -11.06
CA ALA A 181 -31.03 -1.58 -11.82
C ALA A 181 -29.68 -2.31 -11.77
N ILE A 182 -28.88 -2.11 -10.71
CA ILE A 182 -27.63 -2.84 -10.49
C ILE A 182 -27.97 -4.26 -10.00
N PRO A 183 -27.44 -5.32 -10.65
CA PRO A 183 -27.66 -6.69 -10.22
C PRO A 183 -27.17 -6.95 -8.78
N LEU A 184 -28.02 -7.56 -7.95
CA LEU A 184 -27.72 -7.81 -6.53
C LEU A 184 -26.42 -8.61 -6.32
N HIS A 185 -26.13 -9.57 -7.18
CA HIS A 185 -24.92 -10.39 -7.07
C HIS A 185 -23.63 -9.56 -7.23
N LEU A 186 -23.64 -8.53 -8.07
CA LEU A 186 -22.50 -7.61 -8.24
C LEU A 186 -22.32 -6.72 -7.00
N ILE A 187 -23.42 -6.28 -6.39
CA ILE A 187 -23.37 -5.53 -5.13
C ILE A 187 -22.75 -6.37 -4.01
N MET A 188 -23.17 -7.63 -3.88
CA MET A 188 -22.64 -8.55 -2.86
C MET A 188 -21.15 -8.87 -3.08
N LEU A 189 -20.75 -9.03 -4.34
CA LEU A 189 -19.36 -9.22 -4.75
C LEU A 189 -18.49 -8.00 -4.40
N PHE A 190 -18.97 -6.79 -4.70
CA PHE A 190 -18.31 -5.54 -4.32
C PHE A 190 -18.12 -5.45 -2.79
N TYR A 191 -19.14 -5.80 -1.99
CA TYR A 191 -19.01 -5.83 -0.53
C TYR A 191 -17.97 -6.87 -0.05
N GLY A 192 -17.92 -8.04 -0.69
CA GLY A 192 -16.92 -9.06 -0.39
C GLY A 192 -15.49 -8.57 -0.61
N VAL A 193 -15.24 -7.91 -1.75
CA VAL A 193 -13.91 -7.36 -2.07
C VAL A 193 -13.57 -6.17 -1.17
N LEU A 194 -14.54 -5.29 -0.88
CA LEU A 194 -14.36 -4.21 0.08
C LEU A 194 -14.00 -4.74 1.48
N ALA A 195 -14.64 -5.82 1.94
CA ALA A 195 -14.31 -6.47 3.19
C ALA A 195 -12.88 -7.06 3.18
N ALA A 196 -12.45 -7.67 2.07
CA ALA A 196 -11.08 -8.15 1.90
C ALA A 196 -10.05 -7.00 1.91
N CYS A 197 -10.35 -5.89 1.25
CA CYS A 197 -9.54 -4.67 1.29
C CYS A 197 -9.41 -4.13 2.73
N CYS A 198 -10.52 -4.07 3.46
CA CYS A 198 -10.52 -3.67 4.87
C CYS A 198 -9.68 -4.61 5.73
N LEU A 199 -9.81 -5.94 5.55
CA LEU A 199 -9.01 -6.91 6.29
C LEU A 199 -7.51 -6.72 6.02
N PHE A 200 -7.12 -6.50 4.76
CA PHE A 200 -5.75 -6.19 4.37
C PHE A 200 -5.22 -4.92 5.05
N ALA A 201 -5.95 -3.80 4.93
CA ALA A 201 -5.55 -2.54 5.52
C ALA A 201 -5.52 -2.58 7.06
N PHE A 202 -6.52 -3.19 7.69
CA PHE A 202 -6.60 -3.34 9.15
C PHE A 202 -5.52 -4.26 9.71
N SER A 203 -5.12 -5.30 8.96
CA SER A 203 -3.97 -6.14 9.33
C SER A 203 -2.67 -5.32 9.33
N GLY A 204 -2.48 -4.48 8.30
CA GLY A 204 -1.36 -3.53 8.26
C GLY A 204 -1.42 -2.49 9.39
N ALA A 205 -2.61 -1.98 9.70
CA ALA A 205 -2.86 -0.99 10.77
C ALA A 205 -2.46 -1.53 12.15
N ILE A 206 -2.91 -2.74 12.49
CA ILE A 206 -2.56 -3.41 13.74
C ILE A 206 -1.05 -3.66 13.83
N LEU A 207 -0.42 -4.11 12.73
CA LEU A 207 1.03 -4.30 12.70
C LEU A 207 1.77 -2.97 12.96
N TYR A 208 1.39 -1.92 12.24
CA TYR A 208 1.98 -0.59 12.38
C TYR A 208 1.81 -0.03 13.79
N ALA A 209 0.67 -0.30 14.45
CA ALA A 209 0.42 0.09 15.82
C ALA A 209 1.48 -0.49 16.80
N LEU A 210 1.99 -1.70 16.54
CA LEU A 210 3.05 -2.32 17.36
C LEU A 210 4.47 -1.81 17.05
N VAL A 211 4.69 -1.23 15.87
CA VAL A 211 6.01 -0.76 15.43
C VAL A 211 6.33 0.61 16.03
N GLY A 212 7.41 0.67 16.82
CA GLY A 212 7.97 1.92 17.35
C GLY A 212 7.18 2.54 18.52
N LYS A 213 7.89 3.29 19.37
CA LYS A 213 7.34 3.98 20.54
C LYS A 213 6.95 5.43 20.21
N GLY A 214 6.01 5.61 19.27
CA GLY A 214 5.51 6.92 18.82
C GLY A 214 4.21 7.34 19.51
N GLY A 215 3.83 8.63 19.39
CA GLY A 215 2.52 9.19 19.79
C GLY A 215 1.37 8.34 19.26
N SER A 216 0.44 7.82 20.09
CA SER A 216 -0.69 7.03 19.57
C SER A 216 -1.52 7.82 18.57
N ALA A 217 -1.80 9.10 18.88
CA ALA A 217 -2.52 10.01 17.98
C ALA A 217 -1.71 10.39 16.73
N LEU A 218 -0.41 10.66 16.87
CA LEU A 218 0.43 11.01 15.71
C LEU A 218 0.60 9.81 14.76
N LYS A 219 0.79 8.61 15.30
CA LYS A 219 0.85 7.37 14.52
C LYS A 219 -0.45 7.12 13.76
N SER A 220 -1.60 7.23 14.45
CA SER A 220 -2.88 7.01 13.81
C SER A 220 -3.14 8.04 12.71
N TRP A 221 -2.86 9.32 12.96
CA TRP A 221 -3.03 10.39 11.97
C TRP A 221 -2.13 10.22 10.74
N LEU A 222 -0.83 9.91 10.93
CA LEU A 222 0.10 9.72 9.81
C LEU A 222 -0.31 8.54 8.93
N ALA A 223 -0.67 7.41 9.53
CA ALA A 223 -1.06 6.22 8.78
C ALA A 223 -2.42 6.40 8.07
N SER A 224 -3.43 6.93 8.77
CA SER A 224 -4.75 7.17 8.17
C SER A 224 -4.70 8.27 7.11
N GLY A 225 -3.88 9.30 7.32
CA GLY A 225 -3.65 10.38 6.35
C GLY A 225 -2.91 9.91 5.10
N ALA A 226 -1.88 9.08 5.25
CA ALA A 226 -1.20 8.47 4.11
C ALA A 226 -2.15 7.55 3.31
N LEU A 227 -2.98 6.76 4.00
CA LEU A 227 -3.99 5.91 3.36
C LEU A 227 -5.06 6.74 2.65
N PHE A 228 -5.54 7.84 3.26
CA PHE A 228 -6.47 8.77 2.62
C PHE A 228 -5.86 9.38 1.36
N TYR A 229 -4.62 9.88 1.43
CA TYR A 229 -3.95 10.46 0.27
C TYR A 229 -3.82 9.43 -0.86
N PHE A 230 -3.34 8.22 -0.55
CA PHE A 230 -3.22 7.13 -1.51
C PHE A 230 -4.57 6.75 -2.15
N SER A 231 -5.59 6.51 -1.34
CA SER A 231 -6.93 6.15 -1.82
C SER A 231 -7.57 7.28 -2.62
N SER A 232 -7.37 8.54 -2.24
CA SER A 232 -7.88 9.70 -2.98
C SER A 232 -7.17 9.87 -4.32
N MET A 233 -5.84 9.76 -4.37
CA MET A 233 -5.10 9.84 -5.63
C MET A 233 -5.50 8.72 -6.59
N THR A 234 -5.54 7.48 -6.13
CA THR A 234 -5.98 6.35 -6.96
C THR A 234 -7.44 6.48 -7.41
N THR A 235 -8.34 6.97 -6.55
CA THR A 235 -9.73 7.28 -6.95
C THR A 235 -9.75 8.36 -8.03
N MET A 236 -8.95 9.43 -7.89
CA MET A 236 -8.84 10.46 -8.94
C MET A 236 -8.34 9.91 -10.27
N PHE A 237 -7.36 9.01 -10.27
CA PHE A 237 -6.90 8.32 -11.48
C PHE A 237 -8.02 7.51 -12.15
N ILE A 238 -8.85 6.84 -11.35
CA ILE A 238 -10.02 6.09 -11.85
C ILE A 238 -11.05 7.03 -12.48
N MET A 239 -11.30 8.19 -11.87
CA MET A 239 -12.32 9.15 -12.33
C MET A 239 -11.91 9.93 -13.59
N HIS A 240 -10.63 9.99 -13.91
CA HIS A 240 -10.10 10.86 -14.97
C HIS A 240 -9.62 10.10 -16.21
N GLU A 241 -10.11 8.87 -16.42
CA GLU A 241 -9.78 7.99 -17.56
C GLU A 241 -8.30 8.01 -17.93
N THR A 242 -7.40 7.86 -16.95
CA THR A 242 -5.98 7.82 -17.29
C THR A 242 -5.65 6.54 -18.05
N PRO A 243 -4.94 6.63 -19.20
CA PRO A 243 -4.58 5.45 -19.99
C PRO A 243 -3.80 4.42 -19.18
N HIS A 244 -3.99 3.15 -19.50
CA HIS A 244 -3.19 2.05 -18.99
C HIS A 244 -1.69 2.30 -19.25
N VAL A 245 -0.86 2.19 -18.22
CA VAL A 245 0.58 2.55 -18.31
C VAL A 245 1.47 1.32 -18.52
N ALA A 246 0.91 0.10 -18.48
CA ALA A 246 1.60 -1.18 -18.68
C ALA A 246 2.79 -1.41 -17.75
N ASN A 247 2.66 -1.01 -16.48
CA ASN A 247 3.72 -1.18 -15.51
C ASN A 247 3.20 -1.45 -14.09
N MET A 248 4.12 -1.64 -13.14
CA MET A 248 3.78 -1.92 -11.74
C MET A 248 2.78 -0.90 -11.13
N MET A 249 2.69 0.32 -11.63
CA MET A 249 1.72 1.31 -11.15
C MET A 249 0.26 0.88 -11.38
N ASP A 250 -0.03 0.11 -12.44
CA ASP A 250 -1.37 -0.47 -12.64
C ASP A 250 -1.72 -1.42 -11.46
N GLY A 251 -0.75 -2.24 -11.03
CA GLY A 251 -0.90 -3.06 -9.83
C GLY A 251 -1.08 -2.25 -8.54
N VAL A 252 -0.47 -1.07 -8.45
CA VAL A 252 -0.61 -0.16 -7.30
C VAL A 252 -1.99 0.50 -7.28
N THR A 253 -2.50 0.97 -8.42
CA THR A 253 -3.85 1.58 -8.49
C THR A 253 -4.94 0.55 -8.19
N LEU A 254 -4.73 -0.71 -8.55
CA LEU A 254 -5.61 -1.85 -8.25
C LEU A 254 -5.69 -2.23 -6.76
N LEU A 255 -4.86 -1.65 -5.89
CA LEU A 255 -5.08 -1.77 -4.44
C LEU A 255 -6.36 -1.06 -3.98
N ASN A 256 -6.90 -0.14 -4.78
CA ASN A 256 -8.17 0.52 -4.52
C ASN A 256 -9.35 -0.30 -5.10
N PRO A 257 -10.25 -0.84 -4.26
CA PRO A 257 -11.34 -1.69 -4.74
C PRO A 257 -12.45 -0.92 -5.48
N THR A 258 -12.40 0.42 -5.53
CA THR A 258 -13.41 1.23 -6.23
C THR A 258 -13.44 0.96 -7.73
N HIS A 259 -12.39 0.39 -8.31
CA HIS A 259 -12.38 -0.14 -9.69
C HIS A 259 -13.57 -1.07 -9.97
N LEU A 260 -14.03 -1.84 -8.98
CA LEU A 260 -15.16 -2.75 -9.19
C LEU A 260 -16.49 -2.03 -9.45
N LEU A 261 -16.62 -0.76 -9.04
CA LEU A 261 -17.84 0.02 -9.30
C LEU A 261 -18.07 0.19 -10.81
N HIS A 262 -17.02 0.14 -11.63
CA HIS A 262 -17.13 0.22 -13.08
C HIS A 262 -17.98 -0.93 -13.64
N TYR A 263 -17.73 -2.18 -13.23
CA TYR A 263 -18.54 -3.33 -13.65
C TYR A 263 -19.99 -3.25 -13.13
N LEU A 264 -20.21 -2.63 -11.96
CA LEU A 264 -21.55 -2.42 -11.43
C LEU A 264 -22.34 -1.41 -12.29
N VAL A 265 -21.67 -0.33 -12.73
CA VAL A 265 -22.26 0.72 -13.58
C VAL A 265 -22.50 0.19 -14.99
N GLN A 266 -21.53 -0.49 -15.60
CA GLN A 266 -21.65 -1.09 -16.93
C GLN A 266 -22.77 -2.15 -17.03
N ALA A 267 -23.16 -2.75 -15.90
CA ALA A 267 -24.29 -3.68 -15.86
C ALA A 267 -25.66 -2.99 -15.92
N THR A 268 -25.73 -1.65 -15.92
CA THR A 268 -26.97 -0.88 -15.95
C THR A 268 -27.25 -0.30 -17.34
N ALA A 269 -28.53 -0.04 -17.64
CA ALA A 269 -28.94 0.59 -18.90
C ALA A 269 -28.54 2.08 -19.02
N VAL A 270 -27.98 2.66 -17.95
CA VAL A 270 -27.58 4.07 -17.87
C VAL A 270 -26.06 4.24 -17.87
N ALA A 271 -25.30 3.17 -18.17
CA ALA A 271 -23.84 3.17 -18.13
C ALA A 271 -23.24 4.32 -18.96
N ASP A 272 -23.72 4.49 -20.19
CA ASP A 272 -23.26 5.54 -21.12
C ASP A 272 -23.61 6.97 -20.68
N GLN A 273 -24.42 7.13 -19.64
CA GLN A 273 -24.79 8.43 -19.07
C GLN A 273 -23.98 8.77 -17.82
N VAL A 274 -23.16 7.85 -17.30
CA VAL A 274 -22.30 8.07 -16.12
C VAL A 274 -20.88 8.41 -16.58
N ASP A 275 -20.72 9.54 -17.27
CA ASP A 275 -19.46 9.93 -17.92
C ASP A 275 -18.30 10.21 -16.94
N TRP A 276 -18.61 10.62 -15.71
CA TRP A 276 -17.60 10.97 -14.70
C TRP A 276 -17.00 9.73 -13.99
N PHE A 277 -17.56 8.54 -14.22
CA PHE A 277 -17.12 7.27 -13.65
C PHE A 277 -16.92 6.22 -14.74
N ARG A 278 -16.34 6.62 -15.87
CA ARG A 278 -15.96 5.69 -16.92
C ARG A 278 -14.46 5.41 -16.82
N TYR A 279 -14.07 4.15 -16.98
CA TYR A 279 -12.68 3.70 -16.93
C TYR A 279 -12.56 2.53 -17.91
N ASP A 280 -12.69 2.84 -19.20
CA ASP A 280 -12.71 1.84 -20.26
C ASP A 280 -11.37 1.07 -20.35
N SER A 281 -10.29 1.65 -19.81
CA SER A 281 -8.95 1.04 -19.75
C SER A 281 -8.81 -0.10 -18.72
N LEU A 282 -9.83 -0.39 -17.89
CA LEU A 282 -9.78 -1.54 -16.93
C LEU A 282 -9.65 -2.86 -17.67
N GLY A 283 -10.37 -3.02 -18.80
CA GLY A 283 -10.31 -4.22 -19.63
C GLY A 283 -8.96 -4.43 -20.32
N GLU A 284 -8.16 -3.37 -20.43
CA GLU A 284 -6.83 -3.36 -21.04
C GLU A 284 -5.74 -3.81 -20.04
N ILE A 285 -6.01 -3.74 -18.73
CA ILE A 285 -5.06 -4.24 -17.72
C ILE A 285 -4.90 -5.75 -17.87
N THR A 286 -3.69 -6.17 -18.19
CA THR A 286 -3.33 -7.59 -18.20
C THR A 286 -2.49 -7.97 -16.98
N PHE A 287 -2.28 -9.27 -16.77
CA PHE A 287 -1.37 -9.83 -15.77
C PHE A 287 -0.65 -11.00 -16.42
N TYR A 288 0.67 -10.89 -16.66
CA TYR A 288 1.42 -11.79 -17.53
C TYR A 288 0.76 -11.99 -18.90
N GLY A 289 0.24 -10.90 -19.49
CA GLY A 289 -0.48 -10.93 -20.77
C GLY A 289 -1.92 -11.47 -20.69
N VAL A 290 -2.38 -11.94 -19.52
CA VAL A 290 -3.77 -12.41 -19.34
C VAL A 290 -4.65 -11.22 -18.95
N PRO A 291 -5.71 -10.87 -19.70
CA PRO A 291 -6.60 -9.73 -19.39
C PRO A 291 -7.55 -10.07 -18.24
N ALA A 292 -7.02 -10.18 -17.03
CA ALA A 292 -7.76 -10.63 -15.84
C ALA A 292 -8.90 -9.66 -15.47
N TRP A 293 -8.80 -8.39 -15.84
CA TRP A 293 -9.82 -7.36 -15.58
C TRP A 293 -10.83 -7.16 -16.72
N ASN A 294 -10.80 -7.98 -17.77
CA ASN A 294 -11.87 -7.97 -18.78
C ASN A 294 -13.18 -8.63 -18.28
N SER A 295 -13.14 -9.31 -17.13
CA SER A 295 -14.33 -9.90 -16.53
C SER A 295 -14.42 -9.56 -15.06
N VAL A 296 -15.65 -9.39 -14.56
CA VAL A 296 -15.87 -9.09 -13.14
C VAL A 296 -15.39 -10.21 -12.22
N LEU A 297 -15.49 -11.47 -12.66
CA LEU A 297 -14.97 -12.62 -11.92
C LEU A 297 -13.45 -12.59 -11.83
N GLY A 298 -12.77 -12.36 -12.96
CA GLY A 298 -11.31 -12.25 -13.00
C GLY A 298 -10.81 -11.09 -12.13
N ALA A 299 -11.44 -9.92 -12.24
CA ALA A 299 -11.14 -8.77 -11.40
C ALA A 299 -11.31 -9.10 -9.91
N THR A 300 -12.41 -9.76 -9.52
CA THR A 300 -12.66 -10.17 -8.13
C THR A 300 -11.57 -11.10 -7.62
N LEU A 301 -11.26 -12.16 -8.37
CA LEU A 301 -10.24 -13.13 -7.98
C LEU A 301 -8.86 -12.47 -7.86
N ALA A 302 -8.52 -11.56 -8.76
CA ALA A 302 -7.27 -10.81 -8.71
C ALA A 302 -7.19 -9.92 -7.45
N HIS A 303 -8.22 -9.15 -7.12
CA HIS A 303 -8.26 -8.36 -5.89
C HIS A 303 -8.15 -9.24 -4.63
N LEU A 304 -8.89 -10.34 -4.57
CA LEU A 304 -8.81 -11.29 -3.46
C LEU A 304 -7.41 -11.91 -3.31
N MET A 305 -6.73 -12.22 -4.42
CA MET A 305 -5.35 -12.69 -4.40
C MET A 305 -4.42 -11.62 -3.80
N ILE A 306 -4.47 -10.38 -4.32
CA ILE A 306 -3.60 -9.28 -3.88
C ILE A 306 -3.80 -9.01 -2.38
N TYR A 307 -5.04 -8.84 -1.94
CA TYR A 307 -5.36 -8.60 -0.54
C TYR A 307 -5.06 -9.82 0.35
N GLY A 308 -5.26 -11.04 -0.15
CA GLY A 308 -4.97 -12.28 0.56
C GLY A 308 -3.48 -12.45 0.86
N VAL A 309 -2.63 -12.26 -0.16
CA VAL A 309 -1.17 -12.33 -0.02
C VAL A 309 -0.67 -11.25 0.95
N GLY A 310 -1.17 -10.02 0.82
CA GLY A 310 -0.82 -8.93 1.72
C GLY A 310 -1.24 -9.19 3.16
N THR A 311 -2.47 -9.66 3.38
CA THR A 311 -3.01 -10.01 4.70
C THR A 311 -2.19 -11.12 5.34
N TYR A 312 -1.81 -12.15 4.57
CA TYR A 312 -0.96 -13.23 5.06
C TYR A 312 0.37 -12.70 5.58
N TRP A 313 1.07 -11.85 4.84
CA TRP A 313 2.36 -11.32 5.27
C TRP A 313 2.25 -10.40 6.48
N PHE A 314 1.22 -9.56 6.57
CA PHE A 314 0.95 -8.77 7.77
C PHE A 314 0.64 -9.65 8.98
N ALA A 315 -0.13 -10.73 8.80
CA ALA A 315 -0.44 -11.68 9.87
C ALA A 315 0.83 -12.39 10.39
N GLN A 316 1.74 -12.80 9.50
CA GLN A 316 3.02 -13.41 9.89
C GLN A 316 3.90 -12.45 10.70
N ALA A 317 4.04 -11.21 10.22
CA ALA A 317 4.78 -10.16 10.90
C ALA A 317 4.16 -9.81 12.26
N PHE A 318 2.83 -9.72 12.32
CA PHE A 318 2.09 -9.46 13.56
C PHE A 318 2.31 -10.57 14.59
N LYS A 319 2.11 -11.84 14.19
CA LYS A 319 2.29 -13.00 15.08
C LYS A 319 3.67 -12.98 15.73
N ARG A 320 4.72 -12.64 14.98
CA ARG A 320 6.08 -12.54 15.49
C ARG A 320 6.25 -11.37 16.45
N LYS A 321 5.83 -10.16 16.03
CA LYS A 321 6.02 -8.94 16.81
C LYS A 321 5.21 -8.92 18.10
N PHE A 322 4.03 -9.53 18.09
CA PHE A 322 3.13 -9.62 19.23
C PHE A 322 3.75 -10.37 20.41
N HIS A 323 4.41 -11.51 20.17
CA HIS A 323 5.07 -12.28 21.24
C HIS A 323 6.44 -11.73 21.61
N ASN A 324 7.19 -11.19 20.64
CA ASN A 324 8.53 -10.67 20.88
C ASN A 324 8.63 -9.19 20.51
N ALA A 325 8.27 -8.32 21.45
CA ALA A 325 8.31 -6.87 21.26
C ALA A 325 9.70 -6.32 20.92
N GLN A 326 10.78 -6.98 21.35
CA GLN A 326 12.17 -6.57 21.09
C GLN A 326 12.79 -7.24 19.85
N GLY A 327 12.11 -8.22 19.27
CA GLY A 327 12.54 -8.93 18.06
C GLY A 327 12.32 -8.13 16.77
N THR A 328 12.89 -8.66 15.68
CA THR A 328 12.67 -8.16 14.31
C THR A 328 11.21 -8.34 13.89
N LEU A 329 10.75 -7.53 12.93
CA LEU A 329 9.37 -7.56 12.45
C LEU A 329 9.04 -8.87 11.73
N ILE A 330 9.97 -9.34 10.92
CA ILE A 330 9.92 -10.62 10.19
C ILE A 330 11.26 -11.36 10.34
N SER A 331 11.27 -12.67 10.13
CA SER A 331 12.52 -13.43 10.02
C SER A 331 13.20 -13.21 8.66
N LYS A 332 14.50 -13.52 8.59
CA LYS A 332 15.25 -13.51 7.33
C LYS A 332 14.67 -14.50 6.32
N SER A 333 14.29 -15.72 6.76
CA SER A 333 13.63 -16.68 5.87
C SER A 333 12.28 -16.17 5.34
N GLN A 334 11.44 -15.58 6.19
CA GLN A 334 10.18 -14.97 5.76
C GLN A 334 10.42 -13.81 4.79
N SER A 335 11.49 -13.03 4.96
CA SER A 335 11.80 -11.96 4.01
C SER A 335 12.09 -12.47 2.60
N TYR A 336 12.77 -13.60 2.45
CA TYR A 336 13.06 -14.19 1.14
C TYR A 336 11.79 -14.56 0.39
N TRP A 337 10.85 -15.20 1.09
CA TRP A 337 9.54 -15.55 0.53
C TRP A 337 8.66 -14.33 0.26
N LEU A 338 8.71 -13.31 1.13
CA LEU A 338 8.01 -12.05 0.91
C LEU A 338 8.52 -11.37 -0.36
N THR A 339 9.85 -11.23 -0.48
CA THR A 339 10.49 -10.64 -1.65
C THR A 339 10.16 -11.41 -2.93
N ALA A 340 10.24 -12.74 -2.90
CA ALA A 340 9.85 -13.59 -4.02
C ALA A 340 8.38 -13.38 -4.41
N SER A 341 7.46 -13.33 -3.45
CA SER A 341 6.04 -13.11 -3.74
C SER A 341 5.76 -11.73 -4.35
N LEU A 342 6.40 -10.69 -3.84
CA LEU A 342 6.20 -9.32 -4.33
C LEU A 342 6.79 -9.12 -5.72
N VAL A 343 8.01 -9.60 -5.98
CA VAL A 343 8.61 -9.48 -7.33
C VAL A 343 7.80 -10.26 -8.36
N THR A 344 7.28 -11.45 -8.02
CA THR A 344 6.42 -12.22 -8.93
C THR A 344 5.14 -11.47 -9.25
N ILE A 345 4.44 -10.92 -8.25
CA ILE A 345 3.21 -10.14 -8.51
C ILE A 345 3.53 -8.90 -9.35
N SER A 346 4.57 -8.15 -9.01
CA SER A 346 4.93 -6.93 -9.74
C SER A 346 5.39 -7.20 -11.18
N LEU A 347 6.10 -8.32 -11.42
CA LEU A 347 6.47 -8.73 -12.77
C LEU A 347 5.24 -9.05 -13.63
N GLY A 348 4.16 -9.58 -13.05
CA GLY A 348 2.92 -9.80 -13.79
C GLY A 348 2.35 -8.53 -14.41
N PHE A 349 2.54 -7.36 -13.78
CA PHE A 349 2.13 -6.06 -14.32
C PHE A 349 3.19 -5.40 -15.23
N THR A 350 4.42 -5.90 -15.22
CA THR A 350 5.57 -5.27 -15.92
C THR A 350 5.91 -6.01 -17.22
N VAL A 351 5.71 -7.33 -17.26
CA VAL A 351 5.99 -8.20 -18.41
C VAL A 351 4.78 -8.18 -19.34
N GLN A 352 4.58 -7.06 -20.04
CA GLN A 352 3.47 -6.81 -20.95
C GLN A 352 3.91 -5.92 -22.11
N GLU A 353 3.23 -6.06 -23.25
CA GLU A 353 3.40 -5.13 -24.37
C GLU A 353 2.60 -3.85 -24.07
N PRO A 354 3.21 -2.65 -24.16
CA PRO A 354 2.51 -1.40 -23.92
C PRO A 354 1.49 -1.11 -25.03
N TYR A 355 0.29 -0.68 -24.63
CA TYR A 355 -0.86 -0.50 -25.52
C TYR A 355 -0.79 0.73 -26.43
N THR A 356 0.02 1.75 -26.10
CA THR A 356 0.01 3.03 -26.82
C THR A 356 1.40 3.60 -27.10
N TYR A 357 1.53 4.13 -28.33
CA TYR A 357 2.67 4.73 -29.02
C TYR A 357 3.64 3.79 -29.73
N SER A 358 3.39 3.71 -31.03
CA SER A 358 4.32 3.41 -32.10
C SER A 358 5.70 4.03 -31.90
N SER A 359 6.70 3.15 -31.95
CA SER A 359 7.95 3.26 -32.72
C SER A 359 9.10 4.18 -32.29
N ASP A 360 9.09 4.93 -31.19
CA ASP A 360 10.26 5.83 -30.95
C ASP A 360 10.79 6.08 -29.54
N TYR A 361 10.39 5.36 -28.49
CA TYR A 361 11.10 5.48 -27.20
C TYR A 361 11.01 4.23 -26.32
N ASN A 362 12.04 3.99 -25.51
CA ASN A 362 12.28 2.80 -24.68
C ASN A 362 11.17 2.52 -23.64
N ASN A 363 10.02 2.00 -24.06
CA ASN A 363 8.89 1.67 -23.16
C ASN A 363 9.27 0.64 -22.09
N TRP A 364 10.22 -0.26 -22.38
CA TRP A 364 10.75 -1.20 -21.39
C TRP A 364 11.47 -0.49 -20.24
N LEU A 365 12.11 0.65 -20.50
CA LEU A 365 12.87 1.38 -19.48
C LEU A 365 11.95 2.00 -18.43
N MET A 366 10.82 2.54 -18.85
CA MET A 366 9.81 3.07 -17.93
C MET A 366 9.22 1.93 -17.08
N ASN A 367 8.83 0.83 -17.73
CA ASN A 367 8.17 -0.29 -17.08
C ASN A 367 9.09 -0.97 -16.05
N PHE A 368 10.27 -1.40 -16.48
CA PHE A 368 11.24 -2.04 -15.60
C PHE A 368 11.94 -1.06 -14.66
N GLY A 369 12.11 0.20 -15.05
CA GLY A 369 12.69 1.26 -14.23
C GLY A 369 11.86 1.57 -13.00
N MET A 370 10.54 1.71 -13.15
CA MET A 370 9.62 1.91 -12.01
C MET A 370 9.63 0.73 -11.03
N LEU A 371 9.66 -0.49 -11.57
CA LEU A 371 9.80 -1.71 -10.76
C LEU A 371 11.14 -1.73 -9.99
N ALA A 372 12.23 -1.38 -10.65
CA ALA A 372 13.57 -1.34 -10.06
C ALA A 372 13.69 -0.29 -8.94
N ILE A 373 13.13 0.91 -9.14
CA ILE A 373 13.05 1.97 -8.12
C ILE A 373 12.23 1.48 -6.92
N SER A 374 11.06 0.88 -7.17
CA SER A 374 10.21 0.30 -6.14
C SER A 374 10.93 -0.81 -5.35
N GLY A 375 11.74 -1.62 -6.03
CA GLY A 375 12.62 -2.62 -5.42
C GLY A 375 13.62 -2.03 -4.44
N VAL A 376 14.25 -0.90 -4.78
CA VAL A 376 15.16 -0.20 -3.85
C VAL A 376 14.41 0.27 -2.60
N LEU A 377 13.28 0.96 -2.78
CA LEU A 377 12.47 1.44 -1.65
C LEU A 377 12.02 0.29 -0.75
N TYR A 378 11.61 -0.83 -1.34
CA TYR A 378 11.27 -2.06 -0.62
C TYR A 378 12.46 -2.59 0.21
N ILE A 379 13.66 -2.68 -0.36
CA ILE A 379 14.86 -3.13 0.36
C ILE A 379 15.21 -2.21 1.55
N LEU A 380 14.98 -0.90 1.43
CA LEU A 380 15.17 0.04 2.55
C LEU A 380 14.17 -0.19 3.68
N VAL A 381 12.89 -0.40 3.35
CA VAL A 381 11.87 -0.78 4.34
C VAL A 381 12.25 -2.11 4.99
N LEU A 382 12.67 -3.09 4.19
CA LEU A 382 13.09 -4.42 4.65
C LEU A 382 14.29 -4.36 5.60
N THR A 383 15.22 -3.44 5.35
CA THR A 383 16.39 -3.19 6.22
C THR A 383 15.94 -2.85 7.63
N THR A 384 14.92 -2.00 7.79
CA THR A 384 14.38 -1.65 9.11
C THR A 384 13.61 -2.81 9.75
N ALA A 385 12.89 -3.61 8.94
CA ALA A 385 12.11 -4.76 9.40
C ALA A 385 12.98 -5.92 9.90
N LEU A 386 14.15 -6.13 9.27
CA LEU A 386 15.11 -7.20 9.59
C LEU A 386 16.19 -6.78 10.58
N SER A 387 16.38 -5.49 10.83
CA SER A 387 17.43 -5.02 11.75
C SER A 387 17.09 -5.37 13.20
N PRO A 388 17.96 -6.12 13.91
CA PRO A 388 17.72 -6.44 15.31
C PRO A 388 17.87 -5.23 16.24
N SER A 389 17.39 -5.37 17.48
CA SER A 389 17.61 -4.37 18.51
C SER A 389 19.11 -4.26 18.87
N PHE A 390 19.55 -3.09 19.36
CA PHE A 390 20.96 -2.90 19.76
C PHE A 390 21.37 -3.96 20.80
N GLN A 391 20.50 -4.24 21.77
CA GLN A 391 20.73 -5.25 22.80
C GLN A 391 20.93 -6.64 22.18
N SER A 392 20.06 -7.04 21.24
CA SER A 392 20.17 -8.35 20.58
C SER A 392 21.50 -8.50 19.83
N ILE A 393 22.00 -7.42 19.23
CA ILE A 393 23.28 -7.42 18.51
C ILE A 393 24.44 -7.48 19.51
N GLN A 394 24.36 -6.74 20.61
CA GLN A 394 25.37 -6.77 21.67
C GLN A 394 25.49 -8.16 22.32
N ASP A 395 24.37 -8.84 22.54
CA ASP A 395 24.37 -10.21 23.05
C ASP A 395 24.94 -11.17 21.99
N TRP A 396 24.58 -10.98 20.72
CA TRP A 396 25.10 -11.80 19.62
C TRP A 396 26.62 -11.67 19.45
N THR A 397 27.18 -10.46 19.54
CA THR A 397 28.63 -10.24 19.43
C THR A 397 29.41 -10.77 20.64
N ARG A 398 28.79 -10.92 21.81
CA ARG A 398 29.45 -11.41 23.04
C ARG A 398 29.54 -12.93 23.15
N TYR A 399 28.53 -13.66 22.68
CA TYR A 399 28.34 -15.06 23.05
C TYR A 399 28.68 -16.09 21.96
N GLN A 400 29.11 -15.71 20.75
CA GLN A 400 29.42 -16.69 19.70
C GLN A 400 30.91 -16.71 19.30
N GLY A 401 31.54 -17.87 19.50
CA GLY A 401 32.95 -18.12 19.19
C GLY A 401 33.27 -18.39 17.71
N LYS A 402 32.29 -18.65 16.83
CA LYS A 402 32.49 -18.78 15.37
C LYS A 402 31.24 -18.37 14.59
N HIS A 403 31.34 -17.33 13.77
CA HIS A 403 30.26 -16.89 12.89
C HIS A 403 30.22 -17.76 11.61
N SER A 404 29.33 -18.74 11.55
CA SER A 404 29.05 -19.49 10.32
C SER A 404 28.27 -18.63 9.31
N TRP A 405 28.48 -18.85 8.01
CA TRP A 405 27.71 -18.17 6.95
C TRP A 405 26.19 -18.38 7.09
N ARG A 406 25.77 -19.54 7.62
CA ARG A 406 24.36 -19.84 7.92
C ARG A 406 23.77 -18.88 8.95
N GLU A 407 24.57 -18.48 9.94
CA GLU A 407 24.13 -17.54 10.98
C GLU A 407 23.92 -16.14 10.42
N TRP A 408 24.70 -15.71 9.42
CA TRP A 408 24.51 -14.42 8.77
C TRP A 408 23.25 -14.37 7.91
N LEU A 409 22.95 -15.45 7.19
CA LEU A 409 21.78 -15.55 6.32
C LEU A 409 20.48 -15.86 7.05
N PHE A 410 20.51 -16.72 8.08
CA PHE A 410 19.28 -17.20 8.73
C PHE A 410 19.18 -16.82 10.20
N GLY A 411 20.30 -16.47 10.86
CA GLY A 411 20.33 -16.14 12.27
C GLY A 411 19.52 -14.88 12.60
N GLU A 412 18.70 -14.95 13.64
CA GLU A 412 17.75 -13.89 13.99
C GLU A 412 18.39 -12.68 14.70
N ARG A 413 19.52 -12.91 15.35
CA ARG A 413 20.21 -11.90 16.16
C ARG A 413 21.38 -11.25 15.42
N SER A 414 21.83 -11.86 14.33
CA SER A 414 22.93 -11.36 13.53
C SER A 414 22.49 -10.15 12.68
N PRO A 415 23.42 -9.23 12.33
CA PRO A 415 23.12 -8.11 11.45
C PRO A 415 22.50 -8.56 10.13
N ALA A 416 21.64 -7.73 9.54
CA ALA A 416 20.84 -8.13 8.38
C ALA A 416 21.55 -7.92 7.03
N ILE A 417 22.83 -7.50 6.98
CA ILE A 417 23.53 -7.14 5.73
C ILE A 417 23.45 -8.24 4.67
N TRP A 418 23.86 -9.47 5.03
CA TRP A 418 23.84 -10.61 4.11
C TRP A 418 22.41 -11.05 3.74
N ALA A 419 21.46 -10.90 4.66
CA ALA A 419 20.07 -11.17 4.35
C ALA A 419 19.50 -10.14 3.37
N ILE A 420 19.89 -8.87 3.48
CA ILE A 420 19.53 -7.84 2.53
C ILE A 420 20.17 -8.12 1.17
N ALA A 421 21.46 -8.48 1.12
CA ALA A 421 22.11 -8.86 -0.13
C ALA A 421 21.39 -10.02 -0.85
N LEU A 422 20.99 -11.06 -0.11
CA LEU A 422 20.21 -12.17 -0.69
C LEU A 422 18.80 -11.74 -1.13
N ASN A 423 18.11 -10.88 -0.36
CA ASN A 423 16.84 -10.31 -0.81
C ASN A 423 17.00 -9.46 -2.08
N THR A 424 18.07 -8.69 -2.20
CA THR A 424 18.40 -7.96 -3.43
C THR A 424 18.56 -8.91 -4.60
N VAL A 425 19.27 -10.03 -4.44
CA VAL A 425 19.39 -11.04 -5.50
C VAL A 425 18.03 -11.64 -5.85
N ILE A 426 17.24 -12.05 -4.86
CA ILE A 426 15.88 -12.61 -5.09
C ILE A 426 14.96 -11.60 -5.77
N GLY A 427 15.09 -10.30 -5.45
CA GLY A 427 14.27 -9.25 -6.02
C GLY A 427 14.69 -8.82 -7.42
N PHE A 428 15.99 -8.73 -7.72
CA PHE A 428 16.46 -8.21 -9.02
C PHE A 428 16.76 -9.29 -10.06
N LEU A 429 17.12 -10.52 -9.65
CA LEU A 429 17.42 -11.60 -10.59
C LEU A 429 16.21 -11.97 -11.47
N PRO A 430 14.98 -12.15 -10.94
CA PRO A 430 13.81 -12.43 -11.77
C PRO A 430 13.49 -11.30 -12.76
N ILE A 431 13.80 -10.04 -12.40
CA ILE A 431 13.62 -8.88 -13.27
C ILE A 431 14.58 -8.94 -14.45
N ILE A 432 15.86 -9.29 -14.21
CA ILE A 432 16.85 -9.50 -15.27
C ILE A 432 16.38 -10.61 -16.23
N LEU A 433 15.96 -11.75 -15.68
CA LEU A 433 15.49 -12.89 -16.46
C LEU A 433 14.25 -12.55 -17.29
N ALA A 434 13.30 -11.81 -16.72
CA ALA A 434 12.11 -11.35 -17.43
C ALA A 434 12.45 -10.36 -18.55
N GLY A 435 13.43 -9.48 -18.34
CA GLY A 435 13.87 -8.55 -19.38
C GLY A 435 14.48 -9.25 -20.59
N PHE A 436 15.14 -10.40 -20.44
CA PHE A 436 15.62 -11.16 -21.61
C PHE A 436 14.49 -11.71 -22.49
N VAL A 437 13.27 -11.82 -21.96
CA VAL A 437 12.10 -12.27 -22.73
C VAL A 437 11.47 -11.11 -23.51
N VAL A 438 11.41 -9.91 -22.91
CA VAL A 438 10.64 -8.76 -23.43
C VAL A 438 11.50 -7.73 -24.17
N ILE A 439 12.75 -7.54 -23.74
CA ILE A 439 13.62 -6.47 -24.24
C ILE A 439 14.31 -6.93 -25.53
N GLU A 440 14.56 -5.99 -26.44
CA GLU A 440 15.36 -6.25 -27.64
C GLU A 440 16.82 -6.57 -27.28
N LYS A 441 17.43 -7.48 -28.04
CA LYS A 441 18.79 -7.98 -27.78
C LYS A 441 19.86 -6.89 -27.70
N GLN A 442 19.66 -5.77 -28.41
CA GLN A 442 20.61 -4.66 -28.42
C GLN A 442 20.76 -3.96 -27.07
N TYR A 443 19.77 -4.06 -26.17
CA TYR A 443 19.77 -3.40 -24.87
C TYR A 443 20.09 -4.35 -23.69
N TYR A 444 20.42 -5.61 -23.95
CA TYR A 444 20.62 -6.61 -22.90
C TYR A 444 21.74 -6.24 -21.93
N LEU A 445 22.83 -5.66 -22.43
CA LEU A 445 23.98 -5.32 -21.63
C LEU A 445 23.67 -4.14 -20.70
N GLU A 446 23.14 -3.06 -21.25
CA GLU A 446 22.77 -1.82 -20.56
C GLU A 446 21.72 -2.09 -19.48
N PHE A 447 20.71 -2.90 -19.82
CA PHE A 447 19.67 -3.31 -18.88
C PHE A 447 20.22 -4.15 -17.72
N THR A 448 21.01 -5.18 -18.04
CA THR A 448 21.55 -6.10 -17.02
C THR A 448 22.51 -5.38 -16.09
N ILE A 449 23.46 -4.60 -16.64
CA ILE A 449 24.39 -3.80 -15.84
C ILE A 449 23.63 -2.78 -15.01
N GLY A 450 22.62 -2.12 -15.60
CA GLY A 450 21.78 -1.15 -14.91
C GLY A 450 21.07 -1.74 -13.69
N LEU A 451 20.46 -2.92 -13.81
CA LEU A 451 19.82 -3.60 -12.68
C LEU A 451 20.82 -4.12 -11.65
N VAL A 452 22.00 -4.58 -12.06
CA VAL A 452 23.07 -4.95 -11.12
C VAL A 452 23.50 -3.74 -10.30
N MET A 453 23.77 -2.60 -10.95
CA MET A 453 24.13 -1.35 -10.28
C MET A 453 22.99 -0.83 -9.39
N GLN A 454 21.73 -1.00 -9.81
CA GLN A 454 20.56 -0.69 -9.00
C GLN A 454 20.54 -1.50 -7.70
N GLY A 455 20.77 -2.81 -7.80
CA GLY A 455 20.84 -3.71 -6.64
C GLY A 455 22.00 -3.36 -5.71
N LEU A 456 23.16 -3.01 -6.26
CA LEU A 456 24.31 -2.55 -5.48
C LEU A 456 24.00 -1.24 -4.74
N MET A 457 23.35 -0.28 -5.37
CA MET A 457 22.90 0.94 -4.67
C MET A 457 21.89 0.65 -3.56
N ALA A 458 20.98 -0.31 -3.75
CA ALA A 458 20.08 -0.75 -2.68
C ALA A 458 20.85 -1.31 -1.48
N ILE A 459 21.87 -2.14 -1.73
CA ILE A 459 22.74 -2.71 -0.68
C ILE A 459 23.56 -1.61 0.00
N LEU A 460 24.11 -0.66 -0.76
CA LEU A 460 24.89 0.46 -0.21
C LEU A 460 24.04 1.32 0.73
N LEU A 461 22.86 1.75 0.28
CA LEU A 461 21.94 2.54 1.09
C LEU A 461 21.45 1.77 2.33
N ALA A 462 21.18 0.47 2.19
CA ALA A 462 20.83 -0.39 3.32
C ALA A 462 21.98 -0.51 4.33
N ALA A 463 23.22 -0.68 3.88
CA ALA A 463 24.40 -0.75 4.73
C ALA A 463 24.64 0.58 5.47
N ILE A 464 24.48 1.72 4.79
CA ILE A 464 24.53 3.06 5.40
C ILE A 464 23.46 3.16 6.50
N GLY A 465 22.20 2.85 6.20
CA GLY A 465 21.12 2.85 7.19
C GLY A 465 21.42 1.96 8.40
N MET A 466 21.93 0.75 8.15
CA MET A 466 22.28 -0.22 9.19
C MET A 466 23.39 0.29 10.11
N ARG A 467 24.40 0.99 9.57
CA ARG A 467 25.48 1.59 10.36
C ARG A 467 24.96 2.53 11.45
N PHE A 468 23.89 3.28 11.16
CA PHE A 468 23.24 4.18 12.13
C PHE A 468 22.28 3.44 13.05
N LEU A 469 21.59 2.40 12.57
CA LEU A 469 20.77 1.53 13.43
C LEU A 469 21.60 0.78 14.49
N LEU A 470 22.88 0.53 14.22
CA LEU A 470 23.85 -0.02 15.18
C LEU A 470 24.33 0.97 16.26
N SER A 471 23.89 2.23 16.22
CA SER A 471 24.24 3.21 17.25
C SER A 471 23.47 2.98 18.56
N ARG A 472 24.09 3.36 19.68
CA ARG A 472 23.49 3.27 21.03
C ARG A 472 22.42 4.35 21.28
N HIS A 473 22.23 5.29 20.36
CA HIS A 473 21.30 6.41 20.54
C HIS A 473 19.84 5.99 20.54
N ARG A 474 19.04 6.58 21.44
CA ARG A 474 17.59 6.34 21.55
C ARG A 474 16.82 6.70 20.26
N LYS A 475 17.31 7.67 19.49
CA LYS A 475 16.72 8.15 18.23
C LYS A 475 17.40 7.57 16.97
N ARG A 476 18.16 6.47 17.09
CA ARG A 476 18.91 5.84 15.98
C ARG A 476 18.10 5.59 14.71
N ALA A 477 16.83 5.21 14.83
CA ALA A 477 15.96 4.98 13.69
C ALA A 477 15.64 6.27 12.92
N ILE A 478 15.49 7.41 13.62
CA ILE A 478 15.28 8.72 13.00
C ILE A 478 16.56 9.13 12.26
N PHE A 479 17.72 9.02 12.91
CA PHE A 479 19.00 9.34 12.24
C PHE A 479 19.25 8.48 11.00
N ALA A 480 19.00 7.17 11.09
CA ALA A 480 19.12 6.27 9.94
C ALA A 480 18.18 6.70 8.79
N ALA A 481 16.91 6.98 9.10
CA ALA A 481 15.94 7.44 8.11
C ALA A 481 16.35 8.77 7.48
N THR A 482 16.72 9.78 8.29
CA THR A 482 17.16 11.09 7.79
C THR A 482 18.34 10.97 6.85
N ILE A 483 19.38 10.20 7.23
CA ILE A 483 20.59 10.07 6.40
C ILE A 483 20.29 9.33 5.10
N VAL A 484 19.54 8.23 5.15
CA VAL A 484 19.17 7.49 3.94
C VAL A 484 18.30 8.35 3.01
N LEU A 485 17.32 9.08 3.56
CA LEU A 485 16.49 10.00 2.77
C LEU A 485 17.33 11.13 2.17
N SER A 486 18.28 11.70 2.91
CA SER A 486 19.23 12.68 2.38
C SER A 486 20.05 12.10 1.24
N CYS A 487 20.56 10.87 1.36
CA CYS A 487 21.29 10.21 0.28
C CYS A 487 20.43 9.96 -0.98
N ILE A 488 19.11 9.85 -0.85
CA ILE A 488 18.20 9.66 -1.98
C ILE A 488 17.87 11.00 -2.63
N PHE A 489 17.42 11.98 -1.85
CA PHE A 489 16.86 13.23 -2.38
C PHE A 489 17.90 14.30 -2.67
N LEU A 490 18.97 14.40 -1.85
CA LEU A 490 19.95 15.47 -2.00
C LEU A 490 20.68 15.41 -3.36
N PRO A 491 21.14 14.24 -3.86
CA PRO A 491 21.74 14.17 -5.19
C PRO A 491 20.76 14.61 -6.28
N LEU A 492 19.50 14.16 -6.22
CA LEU A 492 18.47 14.53 -7.20
C LEU A 492 18.19 16.04 -7.20
N MET A 493 18.13 16.67 -6.03
CA MET A 493 17.99 18.12 -5.92
C MET A 493 19.20 18.85 -6.51
N ILE A 494 20.43 18.43 -6.18
CA ILE A 494 21.65 19.04 -6.71
C ILE A 494 21.67 18.93 -8.24
N PHE A 495 21.26 17.79 -8.79
CA PHE A 495 21.23 17.58 -10.24
C PHE A 495 20.16 18.43 -10.91
N ALA A 496 18.99 18.56 -10.28
CA ALA A 496 17.90 19.41 -10.76
C ALA A 496 18.30 20.90 -10.78
N PHE A 497 18.89 21.42 -9.70
CA PHE A 497 19.34 22.82 -9.64
C PHE A 497 20.59 23.10 -10.48
N GLY A 498 21.48 22.11 -10.60
CA GLY A 498 22.69 22.20 -11.41
C GLY A 498 22.46 21.90 -12.90
N SER A 499 21.22 21.61 -13.32
CA SER A 499 20.87 21.21 -14.69
C SER A 499 21.75 20.07 -15.25
N ILE A 500 22.15 19.13 -14.38
CA ILE A 500 23.01 18.00 -14.76
C ILE A 500 22.14 16.95 -15.44
N ASN A 501 22.11 16.96 -16.77
CA ASN A 501 21.29 16.02 -17.54
C ASN A 501 21.97 14.64 -17.67
N PRO A 502 21.26 13.53 -17.43
CA PRO A 502 21.81 12.16 -17.53
C PRO A 502 22.29 11.78 -18.92
N GLU A 503 21.76 12.37 -19.99
CA GLU A 503 22.17 12.09 -21.38
C GLU A 503 23.60 12.56 -21.66
N PHE A 504 23.98 13.72 -21.14
CA PHE A 504 25.32 14.29 -21.34
C PHE A 504 26.30 13.90 -20.23
N ASN A 505 25.81 13.73 -19.01
CA ASN A 505 26.63 13.44 -17.83
C ASN A 505 26.02 12.27 -17.04
N PRO A 506 26.12 11.02 -17.53
CA PRO A 506 25.46 9.87 -16.90
C PRO A 506 26.15 9.40 -15.60
N ALA A 507 27.46 9.64 -15.44
CA ALA A 507 28.24 9.08 -14.33
C ALA A 507 27.69 9.43 -12.92
N PRO A 508 27.33 10.70 -12.59
CA PRO A 508 26.77 11.02 -11.28
C PRO A 508 25.42 10.36 -11.02
N TRP A 509 24.60 10.16 -12.06
CA TRP A 509 23.29 9.56 -11.96
C TRP A 509 23.35 8.05 -11.63
N LEU A 510 24.44 7.37 -11.98
CA LEU A 510 24.70 5.98 -11.59
C LEU A 510 24.93 5.80 -10.07
N TRP A 511 25.09 6.88 -9.30
CA TRP A 511 25.18 6.85 -7.83
C TRP A 511 23.88 7.26 -7.13
N THR A 512 22.76 7.28 -7.87
CA THR A 512 21.42 7.60 -7.33
C THR A 512 20.55 6.34 -7.21
N ILE A 513 19.24 6.53 -7.06
CA ILE A 513 18.24 5.45 -7.09
C ILE A 513 17.75 5.12 -8.51
N THR A 514 18.37 5.64 -9.58
CA THR A 514 17.97 5.37 -10.97
C THR A 514 19.06 4.83 -11.92
N PRO A 515 20.09 4.05 -11.49
CA PRO A 515 21.08 3.48 -12.40
C PRO A 515 20.49 2.82 -13.66
N VAL A 516 19.43 2.01 -13.54
CA VAL A 516 18.84 1.30 -14.69
C VAL A 516 18.33 2.21 -15.80
N VAL A 517 17.88 3.42 -15.46
CA VAL A 517 17.35 4.41 -16.43
C VAL A 517 18.49 5.11 -17.19
N VAL A 518 19.69 5.10 -16.61
CA VAL A 518 20.81 5.96 -17.01
C VAL A 518 21.84 5.18 -17.83
N THR A 519 21.92 3.85 -17.66
CA THR A 519 22.97 3.03 -18.28
C THR A 519 23.01 3.11 -19.80
N GLN A 520 21.87 3.32 -20.47
CA GLN A 520 21.79 3.52 -21.92
C GLN A 520 22.59 4.73 -22.43
N PHE A 521 22.87 5.72 -21.57
CA PHE A 521 23.61 6.93 -21.93
C PHE A 521 25.11 6.83 -21.58
N ALA A 522 25.54 5.78 -20.88
CA ALA A 522 26.90 5.64 -20.39
C ALA A 522 27.74 4.68 -21.24
N GLY A 523 28.94 5.12 -21.65
CA GLY A 523 29.90 4.25 -22.31
C GLY A 523 30.47 3.16 -21.39
N PRO A 524 31.02 2.05 -21.94
CA PRO A 524 31.48 0.89 -21.17
C PRO A 524 32.50 1.21 -20.07
N ALA A 525 33.45 2.13 -20.33
CA ALA A 525 34.46 2.53 -19.36
C ALA A 525 33.82 3.20 -18.12
N THR A 526 32.83 4.07 -18.34
CA THR A 526 32.07 4.73 -17.28
C THR A 526 31.28 3.71 -16.47
N LEU A 527 30.64 2.74 -17.13
CA LEU A 527 29.88 1.68 -16.45
C LEU A 527 30.78 0.83 -15.55
N ILE A 528 31.92 0.35 -16.06
CA ILE A 528 32.88 -0.46 -15.29
C ILE A 528 33.43 0.33 -14.10
N ALA A 529 33.86 1.58 -14.32
CA ALA A 529 34.41 2.42 -13.27
C ALA A 529 33.40 2.67 -12.13
N ASN A 530 32.14 2.96 -12.46
CA ASN A 530 31.09 3.17 -11.46
C ASN A 530 30.68 1.88 -10.76
N LEU A 531 30.62 0.75 -11.48
CA LEU A 531 30.35 -0.56 -10.90
C LEU A 531 31.43 -0.94 -9.87
N MET A 532 32.70 -0.80 -10.24
CA MET A 532 33.83 -1.03 -9.31
C MET A 532 33.78 -0.05 -8.13
N GLY A 533 33.46 1.22 -8.39
CA GLY A 533 33.29 2.23 -7.35
C GLY A 533 32.22 1.83 -6.33
N GLN A 534 31.06 1.38 -6.77
CA GLN A 534 29.98 0.92 -5.88
C GLN A 534 30.41 -0.30 -5.04
N ILE A 535 31.09 -1.27 -5.65
CA ILE A 535 31.62 -2.45 -4.94
C ILE A 535 32.63 -2.04 -3.87
N VAL A 536 33.54 -1.12 -4.19
CA VAL A 536 34.51 -0.57 -3.24
C VAL A 536 33.79 0.14 -2.09
N ALA A 537 32.81 1.00 -2.39
CA ALA A 537 32.03 1.73 -1.37
C ALA A 537 31.29 0.76 -0.43
N ILE A 538 30.67 -0.29 -0.97
CA ILE A 538 30.00 -1.34 -0.18
C ILE A 538 31.01 -2.10 0.70
N THR A 539 32.19 -2.40 0.17
CA THR A 539 33.25 -3.10 0.90
C THR A 539 33.75 -2.25 2.07
N VAL A 540 34.00 -0.96 1.83
CA VAL A 540 34.44 0.00 2.87
C VAL A 540 33.40 0.15 3.97
N ILE A 541 32.12 0.36 3.63
CA ILE A 541 31.07 0.51 4.66
C ILE A 541 30.87 -0.78 5.46
N ASN A 542 30.99 -1.95 4.81
CA ASN A 542 30.89 -3.24 5.50
C ASN A 542 32.06 -3.43 6.47
N GLN A 543 33.30 -3.08 6.08
CA GLN A 543 34.45 -3.10 6.98
C GLN A 543 34.23 -2.18 8.21
N ILE A 544 33.71 -0.97 8.00
CA ILE A 544 33.36 -0.05 9.08
C ILE A 544 32.31 -0.67 10.02
N ILE A 545 31.32 -1.38 9.48
CA ILE A 545 30.31 -2.08 10.29
C ILE A 545 30.94 -3.23 11.07
N GLN A 546 31.80 -4.04 10.46
CA GLN A 546 32.49 -5.15 11.14
C GLN A 546 33.37 -4.65 12.30
N GLN A 547 34.15 -3.60 12.07
CA GLN A 547 34.93 -2.95 13.14
C GLN A 547 34.03 -2.48 14.28
N ARG A 548 32.87 -1.90 13.95
CA ARG A 548 31.90 -1.47 14.96
C ARG A 548 31.29 -2.64 15.75
N LEU A 549 30.98 -3.75 15.09
CA LEU A 549 30.47 -4.96 15.74
C LEU A 549 31.50 -5.53 16.73
N HIS A 550 32.77 -5.56 16.33
CA HIS A 550 33.86 -5.97 17.21
C HIS A 550 33.96 -5.08 18.46
N GLN A 551 33.87 -3.75 18.29
CA GLN A 551 33.84 -2.81 19.42
C GLN A 551 32.65 -3.03 20.37
N ILE A 552 31.48 -3.39 19.84
CA ILE A 552 30.29 -3.67 20.65
C ILE A 552 30.45 -4.98 21.45
N GLY A 553 31.15 -5.96 20.89
CA GLY A 553 31.41 -7.26 21.52
C GLY A 553 32.48 -7.26 22.61
N SER A 554 33.43 -6.32 22.61
CA SER A 554 34.44 -6.23 23.67
C SER A 554 33.80 -5.83 25.00
N SER A 555 34.07 -6.57 26.09
CA SER A 555 33.53 -6.23 27.42
C SER A 555 34.18 -4.95 27.96
N GLU A 556 33.43 -4.17 28.75
CA GLU A 556 33.98 -3.00 29.45
C GLU A 556 35.15 -3.39 30.35
N LEU A 557 35.13 -4.58 30.96
CA LEU A 557 36.24 -5.14 31.73
C LEU A 557 37.49 -5.39 30.88
N LYS A 558 37.33 -5.89 29.65
CA LYS A 558 38.46 -6.17 28.74
C LYS A 558 39.07 -4.87 28.19
N GLN A 559 38.25 -3.84 28.00
CA GLN A 559 38.71 -2.50 27.65
C GLN A 559 39.41 -1.82 28.84
N LEU A 560 38.87 -1.96 30.06
CA LEU A 560 39.48 -1.43 31.28
C LEU A 560 40.83 -2.10 31.60
N LEU A 561 40.91 -3.43 31.51
CA LEU A 561 42.15 -4.20 31.73
C LEU A 561 43.22 -3.92 30.65
N ALA A 562 42.82 -3.61 29.42
CA ALA A 562 43.74 -3.19 28.35
C ALA A 562 44.21 -1.73 28.50
N SER A 563 43.47 -0.91 29.26
CA SER A 563 43.79 0.50 29.50
C SER A 563 44.55 0.76 30.80
N THR A 564 44.67 -0.23 31.69
CA THR A 564 45.59 -0.18 32.84
C THR A 564 47.03 -0.36 32.34
N PRO A 565 47.91 0.66 32.45
CA PRO A 565 49.30 0.50 32.08
C PRO A 565 49.99 -0.47 33.05
N GLU A 566 50.76 -1.42 32.51
CA GLU A 566 51.77 -2.18 33.23
C GLU A 566 52.76 -1.20 33.88
N SER A 567 52.46 -0.77 35.10
CA SER A 567 53.35 0.07 35.90
C SER A 567 53.29 -0.38 37.35
N ALA A 568 53.69 -1.62 37.60
CA ALA A 568 54.08 -2.08 38.94
C ALA A 568 54.77 -3.46 38.90
N THR A 569 55.83 -3.63 38.11
CA THR A 569 56.86 -4.66 38.38
C THR A 569 58.18 -4.30 37.70
N SER A 570 58.93 -3.36 38.29
CA SER A 570 60.37 -3.48 38.52
C SER A 570 60.82 -2.41 39.51
#